data_AF-A0AAD5JNP5-F1
#
_entry.id   AF-A0AAD5JNP5-F1
#
_cell.length_a   1.000
_cell.length_b   1.000
_cell.length_c   1.000
_cell.angle_alpha   90.00
_cell.angle_beta   90.00
_cell.angle_gamma   90.00
#
_symmetry.space_group_name_H-M   'P 1'
#
loop_
_entity.id
_entity.type
_entity.pdbx_description
1 polymer ?
#
loop_
_entity_poly.entity_id
_entity_poly.type
_entity_poly.pdbx_seq_one_letter_code
_entity_poly.pdbx_strand_id
1 'polypeptide(L)'
;MNPRRWWEELVYATFIASGVPKHELDPKFDQLFDSLYMRFTSDLGYSKFHDSIDCLKELQRHNIYTGVISNSDERLTDVLKSLKLTPYLDFVLPSYRAGFEKPDKEIFDQALRLVGTPIKPEEALHVGDDINTDYRGTFYDRDTKPLSDSFKNNNPIYRGTTGWMERHITRTKYLIFISFV
;
A
#
# COMPACT_ATOMS: atom_id res chain seq x y z
N MET A 1 -18.84 -6.89 5.50
CA MET A 1 -19.21 -5.61 6.17
C MET A 1 -18.99 -4.48 5.18
N ASN A 2 -19.84 -3.45 5.15
CA ASN A 2 -19.63 -2.28 4.30
C ASN A 2 -18.54 -1.38 4.93
N PRO A 3 -17.41 -1.09 4.27
CA PRO A 3 -16.34 -0.27 4.85
C PRO A 3 -16.79 1.12 5.27
N ARG A 4 -17.64 1.79 4.48
CA ARG A 4 -18.19 3.11 4.83
C ARG A 4 -18.92 3.07 6.17
N ARG A 5 -19.80 2.08 6.37
CA ARG A 5 -20.55 1.93 7.62
C ARG A 5 -19.64 1.66 8.81
N TRP A 6 -18.60 0.84 8.63
CA TRP A 6 -17.62 0.59 9.68
C TRP A 6 -16.90 1.88 10.10
N TRP A 7 -16.48 2.69 9.12
CA TRP A 7 -15.87 3.99 9.39
C TRP A 7 -16.84 4.98 10.04
N GLU A 8 -18.11 4.98 9.64
CA GLU A 8 -19.16 5.80 10.24
C GLU A 8 -19.33 5.47 11.73
N GLU A 9 -19.47 4.19 12.06
CA GLU A 9 -19.57 3.70 13.44
C GLU A 9 -18.32 4.06 14.26
N LEU A 10 -17.12 3.91 13.69
CA LEU A 10 -15.85 4.25 14.35
C LEU A 10 -15.70 5.76 14.60
N VAL A 11 -16.01 6.59 13.61
CA VAL A 11 -15.92 8.05 13.73
C VAL A 11 -16.92 8.56 14.77
N TYR A 12 -18.15 8.06 14.76
CA TYR A 12 -19.15 8.38 15.79
C TYR A 12 -18.63 8.01 17.19
N ALA A 13 -18.14 6.78 17.36
CA ALA A 13 -17.60 6.31 18.64
C ALA A 13 -16.42 7.16 19.11
N THR A 14 -15.57 7.63 18.20
CA THR A 14 -14.43 8.50 18.51
C THR A 14 -14.87 9.87 19.03
N PHE A 15 -15.89 10.49 18.44
CA PHE A 15 -16.43 11.76 18.96
C PHE A 15 -17.02 11.59 20.37
N ILE A 16 -17.79 10.52 20.60
CA ILE A 16 -18.36 10.23 21.92
C ILE A 16 -17.27 9.96 22.95
N ALA A 17 -16.26 9.14 22.60
CA ALA A 17 -15.12 8.85 23.49
C ALA A 17 -14.28 10.10 23.79
N SER A 18 -14.27 11.08 22.89
CA SER A 18 -13.60 12.38 23.08
C SER A 18 -14.40 13.36 23.95
N GLY A 19 -15.59 12.98 24.41
CA GLY A 19 -16.43 13.77 25.31
C GLY A 19 -17.47 14.66 24.62
N VAL A 20 -17.69 14.52 23.31
CA VAL A 20 -18.74 15.27 22.59
C VAL A 20 -20.12 14.73 22.99
N PRO A 21 -21.03 15.56 23.54
CA PRO A 21 -22.37 15.11 23.90
C PRO A 21 -23.19 14.70 22.67
N LYS A 22 -23.93 13.58 22.77
CA LYS A 22 -24.78 13.06 21.66
C LYS A 22 -25.73 14.10 21.10
N HIS A 23 -26.40 14.85 21.97
CA HIS A 23 -27.37 15.88 21.56
C HIS A 23 -26.75 17.03 20.74
N GLU A 24 -25.44 17.25 20.84
CA GLU A 24 -24.71 18.23 20.01
C GLU A 24 -24.20 17.60 18.71
N LEU A 25 -23.81 16.32 18.75
CA LEU A 25 -23.24 15.58 17.62
C LEU A 25 -24.31 15.12 16.63
N ASP A 26 -25.36 14.45 17.10
CA ASP A 26 -26.37 13.76 16.30
C ASP A 26 -26.96 14.65 15.19
N PRO A 27 -27.30 15.95 15.43
CA PRO A 27 -27.88 16.80 14.38
C PRO A 27 -26.95 17.14 13.22
N LYS A 28 -25.63 16.92 13.38
CA LYS A 28 -24.59 17.33 12.41
C LYS A 28 -23.74 16.16 11.94
N PHE A 29 -23.93 14.97 12.51
CA PHE A 29 -23.00 13.87 12.37
C PHE A 29 -22.86 13.42 10.91
N ASP A 30 -23.96 13.23 10.19
CA ASP A 30 -23.95 12.77 8.80
C ASP A 30 -23.12 13.71 7.91
N GLN A 31 -23.32 15.02 8.04
CA GLN A 31 -22.56 16.01 7.27
C GLN A 31 -21.06 16.02 7.63
N LEU A 32 -20.74 15.89 8.92
CA LEU A 32 -19.36 15.81 9.40
C LEU A 32 -18.68 14.54 8.89
N PHE A 33 -19.35 13.40 9.01
CA PHE A 33 -18.87 12.11 8.54
C PHE A 33 -18.65 12.14 7.03
N ASP A 34 -19.63 12.59 6.25
CA ASP A 34 -19.53 12.70 4.79
C ASP A 34 -18.33 13.56 4.38
N SER A 35 -18.14 14.71 5.04
CA SER A 35 -17.02 15.61 4.77
C SER A 35 -15.66 14.95 5.08
N LEU A 36 -15.55 14.27 6.21
CA LEU A 36 -14.33 13.53 6.58
C LEU A 36 -14.07 12.37 5.61
N TYR A 37 -15.09 11.59 5.31
CA TYR A 37 -14.99 10.43 4.43
C TYR A 37 -14.57 10.84 3.01
N MET A 38 -15.15 11.91 2.48
CA MET A 38 -14.78 12.47 1.17
C MET A 38 -13.35 13.03 1.17
N ARG A 39 -12.93 13.69 2.25
CA ARG A 39 -11.54 14.17 2.38
C ARG A 39 -10.55 13.01 2.26
N PHE A 40 -10.79 11.91 2.96
CA PHE A 40 -9.96 10.70 2.89
C PHE A 40 -10.21 9.81 1.66
N THR A 41 -10.90 10.32 0.64
CA THR A 41 -11.03 9.69 -0.68
C THR A 41 -10.22 10.44 -1.75
N SER A 42 -9.50 11.50 -1.38
CA SER A 42 -8.81 12.40 -2.33
C SER A 42 -7.45 12.90 -1.82
N ASP A 43 -6.75 13.63 -2.67
CA ASP A 43 -5.50 14.33 -2.40
C ASP A 43 -5.64 15.45 -1.34
N LEU A 44 -6.84 15.74 -0.86
CA LEU A 44 -7.05 16.59 0.31
C LEU A 44 -6.60 15.91 1.62
N GLY A 45 -6.71 14.58 1.70
CA GLY A 45 -6.31 13.80 2.86
C GLY A 45 -4.85 13.31 2.82
N TYR A 46 -4.21 13.39 1.65
CA TYR A 46 -2.94 12.71 1.38
C TYR A 46 -1.99 13.58 0.57
N SER A 47 -0.69 13.26 0.65
CA SER A 47 0.32 13.87 -0.19
C SER A 47 1.34 12.81 -0.59
N LYS A 48 1.77 12.84 -1.85
CA LYS A 48 2.87 12.01 -2.33
C LYS A 48 4.21 12.62 -1.93
N PHE A 49 5.23 11.78 -1.80
CA PHE A 49 6.60 12.27 -1.73
C PHE A 49 6.98 12.93 -3.07
N HIS A 50 7.87 13.92 -3.00
CA HIS A 50 8.24 14.73 -4.16
C HIS A 50 8.85 13.91 -5.30
N ASP A 51 9.50 12.80 -4.97
CA ASP A 51 10.23 11.89 -5.86
C ASP A 51 9.42 10.65 -6.28
N SER A 52 8.19 10.46 -5.76
CA SER A 52 7.42 9.21 -6.00
C SER A 52 7.16 8.95 -7.49
N ILE A 53 6.77 9.98 -8.25
CA ILE A 53 6.47 9.83 -9.67
C ILE A 53 7.74 9.55 -10.48
N ASP A 54 8.84 10.23 -10.16
CA ASP A 54 10.10 10.04 -10.90
C ASP A 54 10.70 8.66 -10.63
N CYS A 55 10.61 8.18 -9.40
CA CYS A 55 10.96 6.80 -9.05
C CYS A 55 10.14 5.77 -9.84
N LEU A 56 8.80 5.90 -9.86
CA LEU A 56 7.94 4.98 -10.61
C LEU A 56 8.21 5.01 -12.11
N LYS A 57 8.44 6.19 -12.69
CA LYS A 57 8.81 6.33 -14.11
C LYS A 57 10.13 5.63 -14.41
N GLU A 58 11.12 5.75 -13.53
CA GLU A 58 12.40 5.09 -13.74
C GLU A 58 12.24 3.57 -13.70
N LEU A 59 11.49 3.03 -12.73
CA LEU A 59 11.16 1.61 -12.68
C LEU A 59 10.49 1.11 -13.97
N GLN A 60 9.51 1.87 -14.48
CA GLN A 60 8.86 1.55 -15.76
C GLN A 60 9.84 1.56 -16.94
N ARG A 61 10.79 2.51 -17.00
CA ARG A 61 11.84 2.55 -18.05
C ARG A 61 12.73 1.31 -18.02
N HIS A 62 12.92 0.70 -16.86
CA HIS A 62 13.65 -0.56 -16.70
C HIS A 62 12.78 -1.82 -16.91
N ASN A 63 11.52 -1.67 -17.33
CA ASN A 63 10.55 -2.77 -17.48
C ASN A 63 10.29 -3.52 -16.17
N ILE A 64 10.34 -2.81 -15.04
CA ILE A 64 9.96 -3.31 -13.73
C ILE A 64 8.48 -3.03 -13.54
N TYR A 65 7.72 -4.07 -13.19
CA TYR A 65 6.33 -3.93 -12.84
C TYR A 65 6.21 -3.32 -11.44
N THR A 66 5.21 -2.50 -11.24
CA THR A 66 4.95 -1.80 -9.98
C THR A 66 3.47 -1.93 -9.62
N GLY A 67 3.18 -2.17 -8.36
CA GLY A 67 1.80 -2.24 -7.90
C GLY A 67 1.67 -1.86 -6.45
N VAL A 68 0.44 -1.61 -6.02
CA VAL A 68 0.16 -1.27 -4.62
C VAL A 68 -0.51 -2.43 -3.92
N ILE A 69 -0.01 -2.80 -2.73
CA ILE A 69 -0.66 -3.70 -1.79
C ILE A 69 -0.82 -2.97 -0.45
N SER A 70 -2.06 -2.81 0.01
CA SER A 70 -2.33 -2.03 1.22
C SER A 70 -3.48 -2.64 2.02
N ASN A 71 -3.35 -2.60 3.35
CA ASN A 71 -4.43 -2.96 4.28
C ASN A 71 -5.41 -1.78 4.34
N SER A 72 -6.27 -1.69 3.35
CA SER A 72 -7.15 -0.56 3.13
C SER A 72 -8.47 -1.00 2.50
N ASP A 73 -9.43 -0.08 2.54
CA ASP A 73 -10.70 -0.23 1.87
C ASP A 73 -10.68 0.24 0.42
N GLU A 74 -11.86 0.21 -0.21
CA GLU A 74 -12.05 0.55 -1.62
C GLU A 74 -11.58 1.96 -2.02
N ARG A 75 -11.54 2.91 -1.07
CA ARG A 75 -11.17 4.32 -1.34
C ARG A 75 -9.75 4.48 -1.84
N LEU A 76 -8.84 3.55 -1.54
CA LEU A 76 -7.44 3.65 -1.96
C LEU A 76 -7.32 3.89 -3.48
N THR A 77 -8.20 3.28 -4.28
CA THR A 77 -8.17 3.46 -5.73
C THR A 77 -8.41 4.92 -6.13
N ASP A 78 -9.37 5.58 -5.49
CA ASP A 78 -9.69 6.98 -5.75
C ASP A 78 -8.63 7.94 -5.20
N VAL A 79 -8.05 7.60 -4.05
CA VAL A 79 -6.90 8.33 -3.48
C VAL A 79 -5.73 8.31 -4.48
N LEU A 80 -5.31 7.15 -4.96
CA LEU A 80 -4.20 7.04 -5.92
C LEU A 80 -4.49 7.75 -7.26
N LYS A 81 -5.75 7.73 -7.69
CA LYS A 81 -6.19 8.45 -8.89
C LYS A 81 -6.10 9.97 -8.71
N SER A 82 -6.59 10.50 -7.58
CA SER A 82 -6.51 11.93 -7.25
C SER A 82 -5.05 12.41 -7.13
N LEU A 83 -4.17 11.57 -6.57
CA LEU A 83 -2.72 11.83 -6.47
C LEU A 83 -1.97 11.71 -7.81
N LYS A 84 -2.65 11.26 -8.87
CA LYS A 84 -2.12 11.02 -10.22
C LYS A 84 -1.04 9.94 -10.28
N LEU A 85 -1.15 8.92 -9.42
CA LEU A 85 -0.20 7.80 -9.34
C LEU A 85 -0.62 6.60 -10.21
N THR A 86 -1.92 6.41 -10.43
CA THR A 86 -2.47 5.26 -11.18
C THR A 86 -1.82 5.01 -12.55
N PRO A 87 -1.49 6.02 -13.38
CA PRO A 87 -0.83 5.77 -14.68
C PRO A 87 0.55 5.12 -14.58
N TYR A 88 1.17 5.15 -13.41
CA TYR A 88 2.50 4.63 -13.17
C TYR A 88 2.49 3.28 -12.45
N LEU A 89 1.31 2.69 -12.21
CA LEU A 89 1.12 1.44 -11.49
C LEU A 89 0.42 0.42 -12.40
N ASP A 90 0.91 -0.82 -12.40
CA ASP A 90 0.32 -1.93 -13.14
C ASP A 90 -0.94 -2.48 -12.46
N PHE A 91 -1.01 -2.40 -11.12
CA PHE A 91 -2.22 -2.75 -10.37
C PHE A 91 -2.30 -2.05 -9.01
N VAL A 92 -3.50 -2.09 -8.42
CA VAL A 92 -3.79 -1.64 -7.05
C VAL A 92 -4.65 -2.70 -6.37
N LEU A 93 -4.16 -3.26 -5.26
CA LEU A 93 -4.81 -4.34 -4.52
C LEU A 93 -5.01 -3.93 -3.04
N PRO A 94 -6.13 -3.26 -2.70
CA PRO A 94 -6.51 -3.06 -1.31
C PRO A 94 -6.98 -4.40 -0.69
N SER A 95 -6.72 -4.61 0.61
CA SER A 95 -7.11 -5.83 1.33
C SER A 95 -8.61 -6.09 1.24
N TYR A 96 -9.44 -5.04 1.20
CA TYR A 96 -10.88 -5.17 0.98
C TYR A 96 -11.23 -5.89 -0.32
N ARG A 97 -10.49 -5.65 -1.41
CA ARG A 97 -10.66 -6.36 -2.68
C ARG A 97 -10.02 -7.74 -2.67
N ALA A 98 -8.88 -7.89 -2.01
CA ALA A 98 -8.17 -9.16 -1.93
C ALA A 98 -8.91 -10.21 -1.08
N GLY A 99 -9.70 -9.77 -0.10
CA GLY A 99 -10.32 -10.63 0.91
C GLY A 99 -9.35 -11.11 2.00
N PHE A 100 -8.08 -10.70 1.90
CA PHE A 100 -7.00 -10.98 2.85
C PHE A 100 -6.23 -9.68 3.07
N GLU A 101 -5.61 -9.55 4.24
CA GLU A 101 -4.76 -8.41 4.57
C GLU A 101 -3.34 -8.87 4.85
N LYS A 102 -2.35 -8.01 4.64
CA LYS A 102 -0.99 -8.26 5.11
C LYS A 102 -1.04 -8.45 6.64
N PRO A 103 -0.32 -9.42 7.22
CA PRO A 103 0.75 -10.22 6.63
C PRO A 103 0.29 -11.57 6.03
N ASP A 104 -0.98 -11.78 5.74
CA ASP A 104 -1.44 -13.02 5.10
C ASP A 104 -0.76 -13.20 3.73
N LYS A 105 -0.23 -14.39 3.45
CA LYS A 105 0.47 -14.66 2.18
C LYS A 105 -0.46 -14.52 0.98
N GLU A 106 -1.76 -14.77 1.15
CA GLU A 106 -2.71 -14.81 0.04
C GLU A 106 -2.81 -13.47 -0.69
N ILE A 107 -2.65 -12.33 0.00
CA ILE A 107 -2.66 -11.03 -0.68
C ILE A 107 -1.41 -10.83 -1.57
N PHE A 108 -0.25 -11.33 -1.16
CA PHE A 108 0.98 -11.26 -1.97
C PHE A 108 0.91 -12.21 -3.16
N ASP A 109 0.40 -13.43 -2.96
CA ASP A 109 0.21 -14.40 -4.03
C ASP A 109 -0.81 -13.93 -5.05
N GLN A 110 -1.88 -13.24 -4.62
CA GLN A 110 -2.82 -12.57 -5.52
C GLN A 110 -2.14 -11.47 -6.32
N ALA A 111 -1.32 -10.64 -5.68
CA ALA A 111 -0.62 -9.55 -6.35
C ALA A 111 0.34 -10.05 -7.45
N LEU A 112 1.07 -11.15 -7.21
CA LEU A 112 1.90 -11.80 -8.23
C LEU A 112 1.09 -12.23 -9.46
N ARG A 113 -0.17 -12.66 -9.28
CA ARG A 113 -1.04 -13.08 -10.38
C ARG A 113 -1.59 -11.91 -11.21
N LEU A 114 -1.64 -10.69 -10.68
CA LEU A 114 -2.23 -9.53 -11.36
C LEU A 114 -1.39 -9.00 -12.52
N VAL A 115 -0.08 -9.26 -12.52
CA VAL A 115 0.85 -8.72 -13.52
C VAL A 115 0.73 -9.43 -14.88
N GLY A 116 -0.02 -10.54 -14.96
CA GLY A 116 -0.28 -11.27 -16.20
C GLY A 116 0.95 -11.97 -16.81
N THR A 117 2.11 -11.82 -16.17
CA THR A 117 3.37 -12.52 -16.48
C THR A 117 3.77 -13.35 -15.27
N PRO A 118 4.26 -14.60 -15.43
CA PRO A 118 4.79 -15.36 -14.32
C PRO A 118 5.99 -14.64 -13.69
N ILE A 119 5.85 -14.22 -12.44
CA ILE A 119 6.91 -13.63 -11.62
C ILE A 119 7.07 -14.53 -10.40
N LYS A 120 8.29 -14.99 -10.14
CA LYS A 120 8.57 -15.79 -8.96
C LYS A 120 8.61 -14.90 -7.72
N PRO A 121 8.29 -15.43 -6.52
CA PRO A 121 8.43 -14.67 -5.28
C PRO A 121 9.83 -14.05 -5.11
N GLU A 122 10.89 -14.74 -5.56
CA GLU A 122 12.28 -14.25 -5.49
C GLU A 122 12.59 -13.07 -6.42
N GLU A 123 11.71 -12.80 -7.40
CA GLU A 123 11.80 -11.69 -8.36
C GLU A 123 10.91 -10.50 -7.94
N ALA A 124 10.25 -10.60 -6.79
CA ALA A 124 9.42 -9.55 -6.22
C ALA A 124 10.07 -8.91 -4.99
N LEU A 125 9.88 -7.60 -4.85
CA LEU A 125 10.30 -6.80 -3.70
C LEU A 125 9.09 -6.05 -3.16
N HIS A 126 8.85 -6.15 -1.85
CA HIS A 126 7.85 -5.32 -1.18
C HIS A 126 8.53 -4.18 -0.43
N VAL A 127 7.98 -2.98 -0.56
CA VAL A 127 8.44 -1.76 0.09
C VAL A 127 7.29 -1.18 0.90
N GLY A 128 7.49 -1.06 2.20
CA GLY A 128 6.53 -0.50 3.15
C GLY A 128 7.21 -0.13 4.47
N ASP A 129 6.44 0.49 5.36
CA ASP A 129 6.91 1.08 6.60
C ASP A 129 6.65 0.22 7.84
N ASP A 130 5.74 -0.76 7.77
CA ASP A 130 5.43 -1.62 8.91
C ASP A 130 6.25 -2.93 8.90
N ILE A 131 6.99 -3.16 9.98
CA ILE A 131 7.87 -4.33 10.08
C ILE A 131 7.12 -5.66 10.07
N ASN A 132 5.89 -5.72 10.58
CA ASN A 132 5.14 -6.96 10.67
C ASN A 132 4.39 -7.24 9.37
N THR A 133 3.73 -6.24 8.79
CA THR A 133 2.92 -6.43 7.59
C THR A 133 3.73 -6.35 6.30
N ASP A 134 4.74 -5.47 6.23
CA ASP A 134 5.48 -5.20 4.99
C ASP A 134 6.80 -5.93 4.91
N TYR A 135 7.48 -6.13 6.04
CA TYR A 135 8.71 -6.91 6.06
C TYR A 135 8.43 -8.36 6.43
N ARG A 136 7.78 -8.62 7.57
CA ARG A 136 7.59 -10.01 8.01
C ARG A 136 6.59 -10.79 7.17
N GLY A 137 5.56 -10.13 6.67
CA GLY A 137 4.57 -10.73 5.78
C GLY A 137 5.14 -11.25 4.46
N THR A 138 6.33 -10.81 4.05
CA THR A 138 6.97 -11.28 2.80
C THR A 138 7.81 -12.54 3.02
N PHE A 139 8.04 -12.96 4.26
CA PHE A 139 8.78 -14.20 4.52
C PHE A 139 7.88 -15.40 4.31
N TYR A 140 8.12 -16.08 3.19
CA TYR A 140 7.68 -17.44 2.93
C TYR A 140 8.08 -18.38 4.08
N ASP A 141 7.36 -19.48 4.20
CA ASP A 141 7.48 -20.52 5.23
C ASP A 141 8.94 -20.85 5.65
N ARG A 142 9.11 -21.20 6.93
CA ARG A 142 10.34 -21.16 7.75
C ARG A 142 11.57 -21.94 7.21
N ASP A 143 11.42 -22.68 6.11
CA ASP A 143 12.44 -23.56 5.53
C ASP A 143 13.05 -23.03 4.22
N THR A 144 12.62 -21.87 3.72
CA THR A 144 13.26 -21.22 2.57
C THR A 144 14.05 -19.99 3.01
N LYS A 145 15.35 -20.01 2.71
CA LYS A 145 16.28 -18.94 3.06
C LYS A 145 15.85 -17.63 2.38
N PRO A 146 15.71 -16.51 3.11
CA PRO A 146 15.26 -15.27 2.53
C PRO A 146 16.36 -14.61 1.67
N LEU A 147 15.95 -13.91 0.62
CA LEU A 147 16.79 -12.88 -0.01
C LEU A 147 17.18 -11.78 0.98
N SER A 148 16.45 -11.59 2.09
CA SER A 148 16.75 -10.59 3.12
C SER A 148 18.05 -10.84 3.91
N ASP A 149 18.62 -12.05 3.88
CA ASP A 149 19.95 -12.25 4.49
C ASP A 149 21.06 -11.56 3.69
N SER A 150 20.82 -11.21 2.41
CA SER A 150 21.65 -10.25 1.67
C SER A 150 21.34 -8.78 2.00
N PHE A 151 20.16 -8.50 2.59
CA PHE A 151 19.74 -7.15 3.02
C PHE A 151 20.29 -6.75 4.39
N LYS A 152 20.53 -7.70 5.32
CA LYS A 152 21.07 -7.38 6.68
C LYS A 152 22.41 -6.64 6.64
N ASN A 153 23.26 -6.92 5.65
CA ASN A 153 24.58 -6.32 5.55
C ASN A 153 24.64 -5.06 4.64
N ASN A 154 23.50 -4.63 4.05
CA ASN A 154 23.47 -3.53 3.08
C ASN A 154 22.12 -2.79 3.09
N ASN A 155 21.59 -2.47 4.27
CA ASN A 155 20.28 -1.85 4.46
C ASN A 155 20.13 -0.52 3.64
N PRO A 156 19.36 -0.49 2.53
CA PRO A 156 19.24 0.68 1.66
C PRO A 156 18.16 1.67 2.13
N ILE A 157 17.37 1.29 3.15
CA ILE A 157 16.29 2.14 3.71
C ILE A 157 16.85 3.46 4.29
N TYR A 158 18.16 3.53 4.54
CA TYR A 158 18.87 4.75 4.96
C TYR A 158 19.87 5.31 3.94
N ARG A 159 20.05 4.68 2.77
CA ARG A 159 20.95 5.18 1.72
C ARG A 159 20.25 5.08 0.38
N GLY A 160 19.77 6.23 -0.09
CA GLY A 160 19.41 6.55 -1.48
C GLY A 160 19.05 5.36 -2.38
N THR A 161 17.77 5.24 -2.68
CA THR A 161 17.15 4.25 -3.60
C THR A 161 17.91 4.03 -4.91
N THR A 162 18.71 5.01 -5.36
CA THR A 162 19.53 4.96 -6.59
C THR A 162 20.62 3.89 -6.58
N GLY A 163 21.35 3.68 -5.48
CA GLY A 163 22.54 2.82 -5.48
C GLY A 163 22.25 1.31 -5.50
N TRP A 164 21.06 0.88 -5.06
CA TRP A 164 20.63 -0.52 -5.12
C TRP A 164 20.16 -0.90 -6.53
N MET A 165 19.38 -0.01 -7.15
CA MET A 165 18.85 -0.16 -8.51
C MET A 165 19.97 -0.41 -9.53
N GLU A 166 21.07 0.35 -9.44
CA GLU A 166 22.23 0.22 -10.35
C GLU A 166 22.96 -1.13 -10.26
N ARG A 167 22.89 -1.83 -9.13
CA ARG A 167 23.68 -3.06 -8.90
C ARG A 167 22.93 -4.36 -9.20
N HIS A 168 21.59 -4.35 -9.22
CA HIS A 168 20.80 -5.58 -9.27
C HIS A 168 19.73 -5.61 -10.38
N ILE A 169 19.51 -4.50 -11.10
CA ILE A 169 18.64 -4.49 -12.29
C ILE A 169 19.44 -5.02 -13.48
N THR A 170 19.64 -6.35 -13.54
CA THR A 170 20.22 -7.03 -14.70
C THR A 170 19.19 -7.99 -15.31
N ARG A 171 18.53 -7.53 -16.38
CA ARG A 171 17.76 -8.32 -17.37
C ARG A 171 16.54 -9.12 -16.91
N THR A 172 16.19 -9.15 -15.62
CA THR A 172 14.98 -9.83 -15.11
C THR A 172 13.85 -8.83 -14.88
N LYS A 173 12.60 -9.21 -15.18
CA LYS A 173 11.42 -8.40 -14.88
C LYS A 173 11.14 -8.51 -13.38
N TYR A 174 11.40 -7.43 -12.63
CA TYR A 174 11.09 -7.39 -11.20
C TYR A 174 9.66 -6.89 -10.97
N LEU A 175 9.08 -7.20 -9.82
CA LEU A 175 7.85 -6.61 -9.33
C LEU A 175 8.09 -5.88 -8.02
N ILE A 176 7.77 -4.59 -7.96
CA ILE A 176 7.83 -3.82 -6.71
C ILE A 176 6.42 -3.56 -6.20
N PHE A 177 6.13 -4.05 -5.01
CA PHE A 177 4.93 -3.72 -4.26
C PHE A 177 5.19 -2.50 -3.38
N ILE A 178 4.31 -1.51 -3.44
CA ILE A 178 4.38 -0.31 -2.62
C ILE A 178 3.20 -0.34 -1.65
N SER A 179 3.50 -0.18 -0.37
CA SER A 179 2.47 0.00 0.66
C SER A 179 2.06 1.46 0.75
N PHE A 180 0.75 1.67 0.86
CA PHE A 180 0.15 2.95 1.22
C PHE A 180 -0.56 2.79 2.55
N VAL A 181 -0.38 3.78 3.43
CA VAL A 181 -1.10 3.94 4.69
C VAL A 181 -2.44 4.62 4.43
#